data_AF-A0A934ZSP6-F1
#
_entry.id   AF-A0A934ZSP6-F1
#
_cell.length_a   1.000
_cell.length_b   1.000
_cell.length_c   1.000
_cell.angle_alpha   90.00
_cell.angle_beta   90.00
_cell.angle_gamma   90.00
#
_symmetry.space_group_name_H-M   'P 1'
#
loop_
_entity.id
_entity.type
_entity.pdbx_description
1 polymer ?
#
loop_
_entity_poly.entity_id
_entity_poly.type
_entity_poly.pdbx_seq_one_letter_code
_entity_poly.pdbx_strand_id
1 'polypeptide(L)'
;MSDKELWLENASTPVANTLLKSADYDCFIAVRLANGKHHAMTGLTVHDRGGSATVQTTDSPSRQLTIILRHGLWPSNSGNNFMQVLNLYLFEAGKEYSLGNGWGTPQSGHVGFGIGDQLPGGQQASARCEKIQPPVG
;
A
#
# COMPACT_ATOMS: atom_id res chain seq x y z
N MET A 1 22.12 2.71 35.69
CA MET A 1 20.90 2.87 34.85
C MET A 1 20.91 1.69 33.92
N SER A 2 20.09 0.65 34.18
CA SER A 2 20.14 -0.57 33.35
C SER A 2 19.29 -0.37 32.11
N ASP A 3 19.91 -0.57 30.96
CA ASP A 3 19.25 -0.75 29.68
C ASP A 3 18.27 -1.93 29.79
N LYS A 4 16.98 -1.61 29.99
CA LYS A 4 15.92 -2.60 29.82
C LYS A 4 15.66 -2.70 28.33
N GLU A 5 16.41 -3.58 27.68
CA GLU A 5 15.98 -4.20 26.44
C GLU A 5 14.53 -4.64 26.60
N LEU A 6 13.65 -4.05 25.79
CA LEU A 6 12.25 -4.45 25.67
C LEU A 6 12.20 -5.82 24.99
N TRP A 7 12.42 -6.88 25.77
CA TRP A 7 12.22 -8.24 25.31
C TRP A 7 10.73 -8.43 24.96
N LEU A 8 10.48 -9.06 23.81
CA LEU A 8 9.18 -9.36 23.19
C LEU A 8 8.24 -10.25 24.03
N GLU A 9 8.53 -10.49 25.30
CA GLU A 9 7.78 -11.40 26.18
C GLU A 9 6.35 -10.91 26.48
N ASN A 10 6.05 -9.64 26.21
CA ASN A 10 4.71 -9.05 26.33
C ASN A 10 3.93 -8.96 24.99
N ALA A 11 4.41 -9.58 23.91
CA ALA A 11 3.70 -9.62 22.62
C ALA A 11 2.51 -10.60 22.60
N SER A 12 2.10 -11.14 23.75
CA SER A 12 1.12 -12.22 23.87
C SER A 12 -0.34 -11.77 23.80
N THR A 13 -0.64 -10.47 23.71
CA THR A 13 -2.03 -10.04 23.51
C THR A 13 -2.46 -10.37 22.08
N PRO A 14 -3.41 -11.31 21.88
CA PRO A 14 -3.86 -11.66 20.55
C PRO A 14 -4.54 -10.43 19.94
N VAL A 15 -4.01 -9.91 18.83
CA VAL A 15 -4.77 -8.93 18.04
C VAL A 15 -5.97 -9.67 17.48
N ALA A 16 -7.18 -9.30 17.91
CA ALA A 16 -8.40 -9.93 17.44
C ALA A 16 -8.44 -9.94 15.91
N ASN A 17 -8.22 -11.12 15.30
CA ASN A 17 -8.27 -11.28 13.86
C ASN A 17 -9.73 -11.10 13.43
N THR A 18 -10.06 -9.92 12.91
CA THR A 18 -11.39 -9.73 12.35
C THR A 18 -11.36 -10.42 11.01
N LEU A 19 -12.06 -11.55 10.89
CA LEU A 19 -12.20 -12.28 9.63
C LEU A 19 -13.01 -11.41 8.65
N LEU A 20 -12.31 -10.56 7.91
CA LEU A 20 -12.91 -9.74 6.86
C LEU A 20 -13.08 -10.59 5.60
N LYS A 21 -14.30 -10.57 5.04
CA LYS A 21 -14.54 -11.08 3.69
C LYS A 21 -13.65 -10.28 2.73
N SER A 22 -12.96 -10.98 1.82
CA SER A 22 -12.14 -10.28 0.84
C SER A 22 -13.01 -9.38 -0.02
N ALA A 23 -12.48 -8.21 -0.33
CA ALA A 23 -13.09 -7.26 -1.23
C ALA A 23 -12.12 -6.87 -2.34
N ASP A 24 -12.69 -6.62 -3.51
CA ASP A 24 -11.98 -6.09 -4.66
C ASP A 24 -11.97 -4.56 -4.59
N TYR A 25 -10.89 -3.99 -5.08
CA TYR A 25 -10.64 -2.56 -5.15
C TYR A 25 -10.25 -2.21 -6.58
N ASP A 26 -10.79 -1.11 -7.10
CA ASP A 26 -10.30 -0.49 -8.33
C ASP A 26 -9.20 0.51 -7.97
N CYS A 27 -8.05 0.36 -8.60
CA CYS A 27 -6.88 1.16 -8.31
C CYS A 27 -6.42 1.94 -9.54
N PHE A 28 -5.77 3.06 -9.27
CA PHE A 28 -4.98 3.76 -10.25
C PHE A 28 -3.60 4.12 -9.69
N ILE A 29 -2.66 4.31 -10.60
CA ILE A 29 -1.30 4.77 -10.34
C ILE A 29 -1.06 6.00 -11.21
N ALA A 30 -0.58 7.10 -10.64
CA ALA A 30 -0.12 8.24 -11.40
C ALA A 30 1.37 8.46 -11.13
N VAL A 31 2.16 8.62 -12.18
CA VAL A 31 3.60 8.88 -12.09
C VAL A 31 4.02 10.03 -12.98
N ARG A 32 5.05 10.76 -12.56
CA ARG A 32 5.78 11.66 -13.43
C ARG A 32 6.85 10.86 -14.20
N LEU A 33 6.83 11.01 -15.51
CA LEU A 33 7.76 10.41 -16.46
C LEU A 33 9.08 11.18 -16.49
N ALA A 34 10.15 10.57 -17.00
CA ALA A 34 11.47 11.20 -17.11
C ALA A 34 11.45 12.46 -17.99
N ASN A 35 10.55 12.52 -18.97
CA ASN A 35 10.33 13.68 -19.84
C ASN A 35 9.48 14.80 -19.17
N GLY A 36 9.15 14.66 -17.88
CA GLY A 36 8.36 15.61 -17.12
C GLY A 36 6.84 15.48 -17.29
N LYS A 37 6.33 14.67 -18.22
CA LYS A 37 4.88 14.45 -18.40
C LYS A 37 4.32 13.56 -17.29
N HIS A 38 3.02 13.65 -17.06
CA HIS A 38 2.31 12.74 -16.16
C HIS A 38 1.70 11.58 -16.95
N HIS A 39 1.72 10.39 -16.36
CA HIS A 39 1.06 9.20 -16.89
C HIS A 39 0.21 8.57 -15.79
N ALA A 40 -1.08 8.40 -16.07
CA ALA A 40 -2.03 7.74 -15.19
C ALA A 40 -2.41 6.37 -15.78
N MET A 41 -2.33 5.34 -14.94
CA MET A 41 -2.69 3.96 -15.26
C MET A 41 -3.91 3.61 -14.40
N THR A 42 -4.99 3.18 -15.05
CA THR A 42 -6.31 2.94 -14.44
C THR A 42 -6.82 1.53 -14.77
N GLY A 43 -7.95 1.12 -14.19
CA GLY A 43 -8.53 -0.21 -14.43
C GLY A 43 -7.72 -1.34 -13.77
N LEU A 44 -7.06 -1.05 -12.66
CA LEU A 44 -6.22 -2.00 -11.93
C LEU A 44 -7.02 -2.59 -10.79
N THR A 45 -7.66 -3.72 -11.01
CA THR A 45 -8.42 -4.41 -9.96
C THR A 45 -7.50 -5.29 -9.11
N VAL A 46 -7.53 -5.12 -7.79
CA VAL A 46 -6.80 -5.95 -6.81
C VAL A 46 -7.68 -6.25 -5.60
N HIS A 47 -7.44 -7.39 -4.93
CA HIS A 47 -8.14 -7.74 -3.70
C HIS A 47 -7.31 -7.43 -2.45
N ASP A 48 -7.97 -7.12 -1.33
CA ASP A 48 -7.36 -6.75 -0.03
C ASP A 48 -6.59 -7.88 0.70
N ARG A 49 -6.63 -9.11 0.18
CA ARG A 49 -5.89 -10.27 0.69
C ARG A 49 -4.51 -10.50 0.06
N GLY A 50 -3.86 -9.45 -0.43
CA GLY A 50 -2.55 -9.56 -1.08
C GLY A 50 -2.61 -9.58 -2.60
N GLY A 51 -3.69 -9.09 -3.20
CA GLY A 51 -3.80 -8.96 -4.64
C GLY A 51 -2.79 -7.95 -5.19
N SER A 52 -2.33 -8.19 -6.41
CA SER A 52 -1.39 -7.32 -7.09
C SER A 52 -1.75 -7.11 -8.56
N ALA A 53 -1.33 -5.98 -9.11
CA ALA A 53 -1.41 -5.70 -10.54
C ALA A 53 -0.11 -5.04 -11.01
N THR A 54 0.33 -5.37 -12.22
CA THR A 54 1.57 -4.86 -12.81
C THR A 54 1.27 -4.11 -14.09
N VAL A 55 1.90 -2.95 -14.26
CA VAL A 55 1.75 -2.05 -15.41
C VAL A 55 3.10 -1.59 -15.92
N GLN A 56 3.14 -1.13 -17.17
CA GLN A 56 4.33 -0.53 -17.78
C GLN A 56 4.09 0.96 -18.01
N THR A 57 5.07 1.79 -17.66
CA THR A 57 5.04 3.21 -18.03
C THR A 57 5.40 3.39 -19.50
N THR A 58 5.01 4.52 -20.07
CA THR A 58 5.42 4.94 -21.41
C THR A 58 6.76 5.69 -21.41
N ASP A 59 7.59 5.52 -20.37
CA ASP A 59 8.96 6.06 -20.36
C ASP A 59 9.83 5.35 -21.41
N SER A 60 10.96 5.97 -21.75
CA SER A 60 12.05 5.33 -22.49
C SER A 60 13.34 5.45 -21.68
N PRO A 61 13.82 4.38 -21.02
CA PRO A 61 13.24 3.03 -21.00
C PRO A 61 11.94 2.95 -20.17
N SER A 62 11.05 2.01 -20.51
CA SER A 62 9.80 1.79 -19.79
C SER A 62 10.09 1.26 -18.38
N ARG A 63 9.35 1.77 -17.38
CA ARG A 63 9.39 1.26 -16.00
C ARG A 63 8.25 0.28 -15.77
N GLN A 64 8.55 -0.85 -15.15
CA GLN A 64 7.53 -1.80 -14.69
C GLN A 64 7.15 -1.48 -13.24
N LEU A 65 5.87 -1.19 -13.00
CA LEU A 65 5.34 -0.85 -11.69
C LEU A 65 4.35 -1.90 -11.21
N THR A 66 4.43 -2.28 -9.93
CA THR A 66 3.52 -3.26 -9.31
C THR A 66 2.84 -2.64 -8.10
N ILE A 67 1.51 -2.63 -8.09
CA ILE A 67 0.68 -2.25 -6.95
C ILE A 67 0.28 -3.49 -6.16
N ILE A 68 0.31 -3.42 -4.83
CA ILE A 68 -0.06 -4.53 -3.93
C ILE A 68 -0.97 -3.99 -2.84
N LEU A 69 -2.12 -4.64 -2.63
CA LEU A 69 -3.05 -4.32 -1.57
C LEU A 69 -3.17 -5.51 -0.60
N ARG A 70 -2.89 -5.29 0.69
CA ARG A 70 -2.93 -6.36 1.70
C ARG A 70 -3.27 -5.86 3.09
N HIS A 71 -3.86 -6.71 3.90
CA HIS A 71 -3.88 -6.51 5.36
C HIS A 71 -2.50 -6.72 5.98
N GLY A 72 -2.21 -5.99 7.04
CA GLY A 72 -1.00 -6.12 7.84
C GLY A 72 -1.20 -5.68 9.28
N LEU A 73 -0.11 -5.66 10.04
CA LEU A 73 -0.07 -5.16 11.41
C LEU A 73 0.80 -3.91 11.48
N TRP A 74 0.35 -2.92 12.24
CA TRP A 74 1.10 -1.70 12.52
C TRP A 74 1.33 -1.56 14.03
N PRO A 75 2.53 -1.15 14.50
CA PRO A 75 2.78 -0.88 15.91
C PRO A 75 1.78 0.14 16.46
N SER A 76 1.20 -0.16 17.62
CA SER A 76 0.25 0.74 18.29
C SER A 76 0.72 1.04 19.70
N ASN A 77 0.56 2.29 20.12
CA ASN A 77 0.81 2.73 21.50
C ASN A 77 -0.40 2.47 22.42
N SER A 78 -1.46 1.85 21.92
CA SER A 78 -2.55 1.35 22.76
C SER A 78 -2.10 0.06 23.45
N GLY A 79 -2.75 -0.35 24.56
CA GLY A 79 -2.37 -1.56 25.31
C GLY A 79 -2.34 -2.88 24.50
N ASN A 80 -2.73 -2.85 23.22
CA ASN A 80 -2.41 -3.84 22.21
C ASN A 80 -1.21 -3.35 21.39
N ASN A 81 -0.07 -4.03 21.49
CA ASN A 81 1.19 -3.65 20.82
C ASN A 81 1.06 -3.46 19.30
N PHE A 82 -0.01 -3.97 18.67
CA PHE A 82 -0.27 -3.89 17.25
C PHE A 82 -1.75 -3.65 16.94
N MET A 83 -2.02 -3.01 15.81
CA MET A 83 -3.35 -2.88 15.21
C MET A 83 -3.36 -3.40 13.76
N GLN A 84 -4.49 -3.94 13.31
CA GLN A 84 -4.67 -4.30 11.91
C GLN A 84 -4.81 -3.06 11.04
N VAL A 85 -4.23 -3.12 9.85
CA VAL A 85 -4.28 -2.07 8.84
C VAL A 85 -4.49 -2.66 7.45
N LEU A 86 -5.08 -1.87 6.55
CA LEU A 86 -5.03 -2.10 5.11
C LEU A 86 -3.84 -1.33 4.55
N ASN A 87 -2.91 -2.02 3.91
CA ASN A 87 -1.72 -1.44 3.31
C ASN A 87 -1.78 -1.48 1.79
N LEU A 88 -1.44 -0.35 1.18
CA LEU A 88 -1.21 -0.20 -0.24
C LEU A 88 0.28 0.05 -0.47
N TYR A 89 0.89 -0.70 -1.39
CA TYR A 89 2.28 -0.50 -1.80
C TYR A 89 2.39 -0.34 -3.31
N LEU A 90 3.39 0.43 -3.74
CA LEU A 90 3.84 0.51 -5.12
C LEU A 90 5.32 0.17 -5.20
N PHE A 91 5.67 -0.75 -6.10
CA PHE A 91 7.04 -1.19 -6.36
C PHE A 91 7.41 -0.89 -7.81
N GLU A 92 8.71 -0.74 -8.05
CA GLU A 92 9.30 -0.72 -9.39
C GLU A 92 10.21 -1.93 -9.54
N ALA A 93 10.15 -2.61 -10.68
CA ALA A 93 10.97 -3.80 -10.92
C ALA A 93 12.47 -3.48 -10.76
N GLY A 94 13.18 -4.35 -10.06
CA GLY A 94 14.61 -4.19 -9.77
C GLY A 94 14.92 -3.29 -8.56
N LYS A 95 13.91 -2.68 -7.90
CA LYS A 95 14.10 -1.98 -6.62
C LYS A 95 13.74 -2.90 -5.45
N GLU A 96 14.55 -2.82 -4.40
CA GLU A 96 14.35 -3.58 -3.15
C GLU A 96 13.20 -3.00 -2.31
N TYR A 97 13.04 -1.68 -2.34
CA TYR A 97 12.06 -0.94 -1.52
C TYR A 97 10.86 -0.48 -2.36
N SER A 98 9.71 -0.35 -1.70
CA SER A 98 8.53 0.27 -2.33
C SER A 98 8.84 1.72 -2.71
N LEU A 99 8.40 2.14 -3.89
CA LEU A 99 8.35 3.55 -4.25
C LEU A 99 7.49 4.33 -3.26
N GLY A 100 6.41 3.73 -2.77
CA GLY A 100 5.53 4.36 -1.81
C GLY A 100 4.57 3.41 -1.16
N ASN A 101 4.01 3.85 -0.04
CA ASN A 101 2.98 3.13 0.66
C ASN A 101 1.92 4.08 1.26
N GLY A 102 0.71 3.56 1.37
CA GLY A 102 -0.41 4.17 2.08
C GLY A 102 -1.01 3.15 3.04
N TRP A 103 -1.61 3.62 4.11
CA TRP A 103 -2.29 2.76 5.08
C TRP A 103 -3.64 3.34 5.46
N GLY A 104 -4.55 2.45 5.87
CA GLY A 104 -5.87 2.80 6.38
C GLY A 104 -6.36 1.76 7.37
N THR A 105 -7.54 1.99 7.95
CA THR A 105 -8.20 0.96 8.76
C THR A 105 -8.55 -0.25 7.89
N PRO A 106 -8.64 -1.47 8.45
CA PRO A 106 -8.91 -2.69 7.67
C PRO A 106 -10.24 -2.64 6.90
N GLN A 107 -11.21 -1.87 7.40
CA GLN A 107 -12.53 -1.73 6.78
C GLN A 107 -12.64 -0.54 5.82
N SER A 108 -11.55 0.20 5.61
CA SER A 108 -11.58 1.42 4.80
C SER A 108 -12.08 1.16 3.38
N GLY A 109 -13.00 2.00 2.91
CA GLY A 109 -13.46 2.00 1.52
C GLY A 109 -12.41 2.56 0.55
N HIS A 110 -11.36 3.20 1.05
CA HIS A 110 -10.30 3.78 0.24
C HIS A 110 -8.94 3.69 0.94
N VAL A 111 -7.88 3.60 0.16
CA VAL A 111 -6.50 3.75 0.64
C VAL A 111 -5.67 4.37 -0.47
N GLY A 112 -4.73 5.23 -0.10
CA GLY A 112 -3.90 5.92 -1.08
C GLY A 112 -2.70 6.59 -0.47
N PHE A 113 -1.79 7.01 -1.34
CA PHE A 113 -0.64 7.84 -0.99
C PHE A 113 -0.29 8.75 -2.17
N GLY A 114 0.45 9.80 -1.88
CA GLY A 114 1.13 10.63 -2.88
C GLY A 114 2.51 10.99 -2.37
N ILE A 115 3.50 10.92 -3.26
CA ILE A 115 4.89 11.23 -2.93
C ILE A 115 5.41 12.30 -3.87
N GLY A 116 5.97 13.35 -3.26
CA GLY A 116 6.61 14.46 -3.96
C GLY A 116 8.09 14.20 -4.26
N ASP A 117 8.80 15.26 -4.62
CA ASP A 117 10.17 15.23 -5.19
C ASP A 117 11.29 14.73 -4.24
N GLN A 118 10.95 14.30 -3.01
CA GLN A 118 11.92 14.00 -1.95
C GLN A 118 12.45 12.56 -1.96
N LEU A 119 11.97 11.69 -2.86
CA LEU A 119 12.53 10.34 -2.99
C LEU A 119 13.80 10.33 -3.85
N PRO A 120 14.76 9.43 -3.56
CA PRO A 120 15.91 9.20 -4.42
C PRO A 120 15.47 8.94 -5.86
N GLY A 121 15.85 9.84 -6.78
CA GLY A 121 15.48 9.79 -8.19
C GLY A 121 14.35 10.74 -8.64
N GLY A 122 13.82 11.62 -7.77
CA GLY A 122 12.90 12.70 -8.15
C GLY A 122 11.57 12.22 -8.76
N GLN A 123 11.18 10.98 -8.49
CA GLN A 123 9.98 10.37 -9.06
C GLN A 123 8.76 10.77 -8.23
N GLN A 124 7.90 11.61 -8.80
CA GLN A 124 6.55 11.81 -8.27
C GLN A 124 5.70 10.59 -8.60
N ALA A 125 5.14 9.96 -7.57
CA ALA A 125 4.23 8.82 -7.72
C ALA A 125 3.08 8.93 -6.72
N SER A 126 1.88 8.59 -7.16
CA SER A 126 0.73 8.40 -6.31
C SER A 126 -0.02 7.14 -6.71
N ALA A 127 -0.68 6.53 -5.74
CA ALA A 127 -1.60 5.45 -6.00
C ALA A 127 -2.80 5.59 -5.07
N ARG A 128 -3.96 5.18 -5.57
CA ARG A 128 -5.19 5.10 -4.78
C ARG A 128 -5.96 3.87 -5.22
N CYS A 129 -6.58 3.23 -4.25
CA CYS A 129 -7.49 2.12 -4.42
C CYS A 129 -8.81 2.46 -3.74
N GLU A 130 -9.91 2.16 -4.42
CA GLU A 130 -11.28 2.36 -3.93
C GLU A 130 -12.05 1.05 -4.01
N LYS A 131 -12.75 0.72 -2.92
CA LYS A 131 -13.46 -0.54 -2.77
C LYS A 131 -14.57 -0.60 -3.81
N ILE A 132 -14.60 -1.68 -4.58
CA ILE A 132 -15.68 -1.94 -5.53
C ILE A 132 -16.91 -2.31 -4.67
N GLN A 133 -17.92 -1.45 -4.67
CA GLN A 133 -19.17 -1.78 -4.01
C GLN A 133 -19.82 -2.95 -4.77
N PRO A 134 -20.29 -4.00 -4.07
CA PRO A 134 -21.13 -4.98 -4.73
C PRO A 134 -22.36 -4.26 -5.30
N PRO A 135 -22.87 -4.67 -6.48
CA PRO A 135 -24.07 -4.08 -7.05
C PRO A 135 -25.18 -4.10 -6.02
N VAL A 136 -25.84 -2.95 -5.83
CA VAL A 136 -27.02 -2.85 -4.98
C VAL A 136 -28.11 -3.68 -5.67
N GLY A 137 -28.42 -4.84 -5.11
CA GLY A 137 -29.52 -5.71 -5.55
C GLY A 137 -30.88 -5.17 -5.15
#